data_AF-A0A661N4I4-F1
#
_entry.id   AF-A0A661N4I4-F1
#
_cell.length_a   1.000
_cell.length_b   1.000
_cell.length_c   1.000
_cell.angle_alpha   90.00
_cell.angle_beta   90.00
_cell.angle_gamma   90.00
#
_symmetry.space_group_name_H-M   'P 1'
#
loop_
_entity.id
_entity.type
_entity.pdbx_description
1 polymer ?
#
loop_
_entity_poly.entity_id
_entity_poly.type
_entity_poly.pdbx_seq_one_letter_code
_entity_poly.pdbx_strand_id
1 'polypeptide(L)'
;QEIVALVSRLSELQGTSVPDLLRTFGIRLFGRFHAGYPQFFEGSPTAFEFLEGVEGYIHVEVRKLYPDAELPTFDTTREGDALVMVYSSPRRMADLAEGLILGCGEHFNEPLTVEREDLSGDGVTVRLVIRKANPN
;
A
#
# COMPACT_ATOMS: atom_id res chain seq x y z
N GLN A 1 4.33 -2.95 17.25
CA GLN A 1 4.09 -4.36 17.66
C GLN A 1 2.60 -4.67 17.90
N GLU A 2 1.77 -3.72 18.32
CA GLU A 2 0.35 -3.96 18.65
C GLU A 2 -0.53 -4.41 17.46
N ILE A 3 -0.41 -3.77 16.29
CA ILE A 3 -1.21 -4.15 15.10
C ILE A 3 -0.98 -5.61 14.69
N VAL A 4 0.27 -6.08 14.71
CA VAL A 4 0.58 -7.47 14.35
C VAL A 4 -0.07 -8.43 15.35
N ALA A 5 0.02 -8.15 16.65
CA ALA A 5 -0.61 -8.97 17.67
C ALA A 5 -2.15 -9.01 17.54
N LEU A 6 -2.78 -7.87 17.25
CA LEU A 6 -4.22 -7.79 17.03
C LEU A 6 -4.66 -8.56 15.79
N VAL A 7 -3.94 -8.42 14.67
CA VAL A 7 -4.25 -9.11 13.42
C VAL A 7 -4.03 -10.62 13.55
N SER A 8 -2.96 -11.06 14.22
CA SER A 8 -2.73 -12.48 14.50
C SER A 8 -3.86 -13.09 15.33
N ARG A 9 -4.37 -12.37 16.34
CA ARG A 9 -5.49 -12.87 17.15
C ARG A 9 -6.81 -12.89 16.38
N LEU A 10 -7.04 -11.92 15.51
CA LEU A 10 -8.20 -11.95 14.61
C LEU A 10 -8.11 -13.12 13.63
N SER A 11 -6.91 -13.43 13.12
CA SER A 11 -6.64 -14.58 12.25
C SER A 11 -7.03 -15.88 12.91
N GLU A 12 -6.60 -16.11 14.15
CA GLU A 12 -6.97 -17.30 14.95
C GLU A 12 -8.49 -17.43 15.13
N LEU A 13 -9.21 -16.32 15.33
CA LEU A 13 -10.65 -16.32 15.57
C LEU A 13 -11.49 -16.54 14.31
N GLN A 14 -11.02 -16.05 13.16
CA GLN A 14 -11.76 -16.07 11.89
C GLN A 14 -11.32 -17.17 10.92
N GLY A 15 -10.18 -17.83 11.18
CA GLY A 15 -9.60 -18.81 10.25
C GLY A 15 -9.09 -18.20 8.94
N THR A 16 -8.92 -16.87 8.88
CA THR A 16 -8.39 -16.14 7.72
C THR A 16 -6.91 -15.84 7.94
N SER A 17 -6.06 -15.96 6.92
CA SER A 17 -4.62 -15.75 7.09
C SER A 17 -4.27 -14.30 7.46
N VAL A 18 -3.19 -14.08 8.22
CA VAL A 18 -2.69 -12.73 8.55
C VAL A 18 -2.43 -11.88 7.29
N PRO A 19 -1.81 -12.42 6.22
CA PRO A 19 -1.68 -11.70 4.94
C PRO A 19 -3.01 -11.23 4.35
N ASP A 20 -4.04 -12.10 4.33
CA ASP A 20 -5.37 -11.75 3.80
C ASP A 20 -6.03 -10.65 4.64
N LEU A 21 -5.89 -10.72 5.97
CA LEU A 21 -6.42 -9.71 6.87
C LEU A 21 -5.74 -8.36 6.68
N LEU A 22 -4.40 -8.32 6.56
CA LEU A 22 -3.66 -7.07 6.32
C LEU A 22 -4.02 -6.45 4.98
N ARG A 23 -4.16 -7.26 3.92
CA ARG A 23 -4.63 -6.79 2.61
C ARG A 23 -6.03 -6.19 2.69
N THR A 24 -6.97 -6.93 3.29
CA THR A 24 -8.35 -6.45 3.47
C THR A 24 -8.40 -5.17 4.29
N PHE A 25 -7.61 -5.11 5.36
CA PHE A 25 -7.51 -3.91 6.19
C PHE A 25 -6.94 -2.72 5.40
N GLY A 26 -5.91 -2.93 4.57
CA GLY A 26 -5.32 -1.90 3.71
C GLY A 26 -6.34 -1.28 2.75
N ILE A 27 -7.15 -2.10 2.08
CA ILE A 27 -8.20 -1.60 1.17
C ILE A 27 -9.16 -0.67 1.92
N ARG A 28 -9.64 -1.10 3.10
CA ARG A 28 -10.56 -0.30 3.92
C ARG A 28 -9.90 0.95 4.51
N LEU A 29 -8.62 0.85 4.87
CA LEU A 29 -7.83 1.95 5.40
C LEU A 29 -7.62 3.05 4.36
N PHE A 30 -7.38 2.68 3.09
CA PHE A 30 -7.28 3.65 2.00
C PHE A 30 -8.52 4.55 1.92
N GLY A 31 -9.71 3.94 1.91
CA GLY A 31 -10.97 4.70 1.90
C GLY A 31 -11.12 5.62 3.11
N ARG A 32 -10.58 5.23 4.27
CA ARG A 32 -10.54 6.10 5.46
C ARG A 32 -9.58 7.27 5.31
N PHE A 33 -8.43 7.08 4.68
CA PHE A 33 -7.50 8.17 4.38
C PHE A 33 -8.11 9.18 3.43
N HIS A 34 -8.75 8.73 2.36
CA HIS A 34 -9.46 9.62 1.44
C HIS A 34 -10.57 10.43 2.14
N ALA A 35 -11.38 9.78 2.98
CA ALA A 35 -12.44 10.47 3.71
C ALA A 35 -11.92 11.46 4.78
N GLY A 36 -10.76 11.19 5.38
CA GLY A 36 -10.18 12.01 6.45
C GLY A 36 -9.25 13.13 5.95
N TYR A 37 -8.59 12.92 4.81
CA TYR A 37 -7.57 13.81 4.28
C TYR A 37 -7.68 13.98 2.76
N PRO A 38 -8.85 14.42 2.24
CA PRO A 38 -9.11 14.49 0.80
C PRO A 38 -8.08 15.32 0.04
N GLN A 39 -7.50 16.34 0.67
CA GLN A 39 -6.50 17.23 0.06
C GLN A 39 -5.24 16.50 -0.45
N PHE A 40 -4.88 15.33 0.10
CA PHE A 40 -3.73 14.55 -0.38
C PHE A 40 -4.02 13.75 -1.64
N PHE A 41 -5.30 13.65 -2.03
CA PHE A 41 -5.76 12.93 -3.21
C PHE A 41 -6.08 13.91 -4.36
N GLU A 42 -6.15 15.20 -4.07
CA GLU A 42 -6.36 16.25 -5.07
C GLU A 42 -5.14 16.34 -6.01
N GLY A 43 -5.39 16.49 -7.31
CA GLY A 43 -4.35 16.70 -8.32
C GLY A 43 -3.73 15.43 -8.91
N SER A 44 -4.05 14.24 -8.40
CA SER A 44 -3.72 12.97 -9.05
C SER A 44 -4.87 12.51 -9.94
N PRO A 45 -4.71 12.45 -11.27
CA PRO A 45 -5.78 12.02 -12.18
C PRO A 45 -5.89 10.49 -12.32
N THR A 46 -4.87 9.73 -11.92
CA THR A 46 -4.82 8.26 -12.07
C THR A 46 -4.27 7.58 -10.81
N ALA A 47 -4.59 6.30 -10.63
CA ALA A 47 -4.10 5.52 -9.50
C ALA A 47 -2.57 5.46 -9.46
N PHE A 48 -1.94 5.33 -10.62
CA PHE A 48 -0.48 5.25 -10.69
C PHE A 48 0.19 6.59 -10.37
N GLU A 49 -0.33 7.72 -10.84
CA GLU A 49 0.22 9.04 -10.48
C GLU A 49 0.08 9.32 -8.99
N PHE A 50 -1.02 8.89 -8.37
CA PHE A 50 -1.16 8.95 -6.92
C PHE A 50 -0.10 8.10 -6.21
N LEU A 51 0.10 6.85 -6.65
CA LEU A 51 1.05 5.93 -6.03
C LEU A 51 2.51 6.43 -6.13
N GLU A 52 2.90 7.02 -7.25
CA GLU A 52 4.21 7.66 -7.42
C GLU A 52 4.40 8.88 -6.50
N GLY A 53 3.32 9.61 -6.21
CA GLY A 53 3.35 10.76 -5.32
C GLY A 53 3.50 10.43 -3.83
N VAL A 54 3.27 9.17 -3.42
CA VAL A 54 3.21 8.82 -1.99
C VAL A 54 4.52 9.12 -1.26
N GLU A 55 5.66 8.65 -1.76
CA GLU A 55 6.94 8.86 -1.08
C GLU A 55 7.40 10.32 -1.15
N GLY A 56 7.28 10.94 -2.33
CA GLY A 56 7.80 12.29 -2.58
C GLY A 56 6.95 13.42 -1.99
N TYR A 57 5.68 13.18 -1.71
CA TYR A 57 4.76 14.20 -1.22
C TYR A 57 4.05 13.77 0.07
N ILE A 58 3.25 12.69 0.03
CA ILE A 58 2.40 12.33 1.17
C ILE A 58 3.24 11.96 2.41
N HIS A 59 4.23 11.09 2.26
CA HIS A 59 5.13 10.72 3.35
C HIS A 59 5.96 11.92 3.85
N VAL A 60 6.31 12.86 2.98
CA VAL A 60 6.99 14.10 3.38
C VAL A 60 6.09 14.95 4.26
N GLU A 61 4.84 15.18 3.88
CA GLU A 61 3.88 15.95 4.68
C GLU A 61 3.54 15.25 6.00
N VAL A 62 3.40 13.93 6.02
CA VAL A 62 3.20 13.16 7.25
C VAL A 62 4.39 13.31 8.20
N ARG A 63 5.63 13.22 7.70
CA ARG A 63 6.84 13.41 8.53
C ARG A 63 6.97 14.81 9.11
N LYS A 64 6.49 15.85 8.41
CA LYS A 64 6.47 17.23 8.95
C LYS A 64 5.56 17.35 10.16
N LEU A 65 4.40 16.68 10.14
CA LEU A 65 3.42 16.70 11.23
C LEU A 65 3.79 15.74 12.36
N TYR A 66 4.41 14.60 12.02
CA TYR A 66 4.77 13.54 12.93
C TYR A 66 6.21 13.08 12.66
N PRO A 67 7.22 13.77 13.21
CA PRO A 67 8.63 13.45 12.96
C PRO A 67 9.04 12.03 13.36
N ASP A 68 8.38 11.47 14.37
CA ASP A 68 8.62 10.11 14.87
C ASP A 68 7.84 9.02 14.10
N ALA A 69 7.17 9.38 13.00
CA ALA A 69 6.41 8.42 12.21
C ALA A 69 7.33 7.40 11.53
N GLU A 70 7.14 6.12 11.86
CA GLU A 70 7.78 4.99 11.18
C GLU A 70 7.04 4.64 9.88
N LEU A 71 7.43 5.30 8.79
CA LEU A 71 6.90 5.05 7.44
C LEU A 71 7.78 4.06 6.66
N PRO A 72 7.20 3.26 5.75
CA PRO A 72 8.00 2.57 4.75
C PRO A 72 8.58 3.56 3.74
N THR A 73 9.54 3.10 2.95
CA THR A 73 9.97 3.81 1.74
C THR A 73 9.41 3.14 0.50
N PHE A 74 9.15 3.94 -0.53
CA PHE A 74 8.77 3.46 -1.85
C PHE A 74 9.71 4.04 -2.91
N ASP A 75 10.24 3.17 -3.76
CA ASP A 75 10.91 3.58 -5.00
C ASP A 75 10.08 3.07 -6.19
N THR A 76 9.61 3.98 -7.03
CA THR A 76 8.65 3.69 -8.10
C THR A 76 9.24 3.96 -9.47
N THR A 77 9.09 3.01 -10.39
CA THR A 77 9.53 3.12 -11.78
C THR A 77 8.43 2.64 -12.73
N ARG A 78 8.23 3.35 -13.84
CA ARG A 78 7.34 2.92 -14.94
C ARG A 78 8.04 1.92 -15.83
N GLU A 79 7.44 0.75 -16.02
CA GLU A 79 7.92 -0.29 -16.94
C GLU A 79 6.79 -0.68 -17.90
N GLY A 80 6.72 -0.02 -19.05
CA GLY A 80 5.66 -0.24 -20.03
C GLY A 80 4.28 0.15 -19.49
N ASP A 81 3.39 -0.82 -19.35
CA ASP A 81 2.04 -0.67 -18.79
C ASP A 81 1.96 -0.90 -17.27
N ALA A 82 3.09 -1.23 -16.65
CA ALA A 82 3.18 -1.51 -15.22
C ALA A 82 3.81 -0.34 -14.44
N LEU A 83 3.43 -0.24 -13.16
CA LEU A 83 4.16 0.50 -12.14
C LEU A 83 4.90 -0.49 -11.26
N VAL A 84 6.22 -0.43 -11.26
CA VAL A 84 7.06 -1.22 -10.35
C VAL A 84 7.37 -0.38 -9.13
N MET A 85 7.04 -0.91 -7.95
CA MET A 85 7.28 -0.28 -6.67
C MET A 85 8.15 -1.20 -5.81
N VAL A 86 9.33 -0.72 -5.40
CA VAL A 86 10.15 -1.37 -4.38
C VAL A 86 9.75 -0.79 -3.03
N TYR A 87 9.09 -1.61 -2.23
CA TYR A 87 8.73 -1.31 -0.85
C TYR A 87 9.87 -1.73 0.08
N SER A 88 10.24 -0.87 1.03
CA SER A 88 11.16 -1.25 2.11
C SER A 88 10.67 -0.79 3.49
N SER A 89 10.68 -1.70 4.47
CA SER A 89 10.35 -1.37 5.86
C SER A 89 10.80 -2.45 6.85
N PRO A 90 11.38 -2.07 8.01
CA PRO A 90 11.67 -3.02 9.08
C PRO A 90 10.39 -3.67 9.67
N ARG A 91 9.22 -3.08 9.42
CA ARG A 91 7.92 -3.56 9.94
C ARG A 91 7.32 -4.71 9.13
N ARG A 92 7.86 -5.03 7.95
CA ARG A 92 7.43 -6.17 7.10
C ARG A 92 5.93 -6.18 6.77
N MET A 93 5.35 -5.00 6.57
CA MET A 93 3.93 -4.81 6.28
C MET A 93 3.62 -4.72 4.77
N ALA A 94 4.32 -5.50 3.93
CA ALA A 94 4.10 -5.49 2.48
C ALA A 94 2.65 -5.90 2.10
N ASP A 95 2.02 -6.78 2.89
CA ASP A 95 0.59 -7.12 2.71
C ASP A 95 -0.33 -5.92 2.92
N LEU A 96 -0.01 -5.05 3.88
CA LEU A 96 -0.77 -3.82 4.09
C LEU A 96 -0.57 -2.85 2.91
N ALA A 97 0.66 -2.71 2.44
CA ALA A 97 0.99 -1.88 1.28
C ALA A 97 0.24 -2.35 0.04
N GLU A 98 0.18 -3.66 -0.22
CA GLU A 98 -0.62 -4.23 -1.31
C GLU A 98 -2.11 -3.91 -1.14
N GLY A 99 -2.66 -4.04 0.06
CA GLY A 99 -4.05 -3.66 0.32
C GLY A 99 -4.34 -2.18 0.02
N LEU A 100 -3.43 -1.27 0.39
CA LEU A 100 -3.54 0.15 0.07
C LEU A 100 -3.46 0.41 -1.44
N ILE A 101 -2.60 -0.30 -2.16
CA ILE A 101 -2.49 -0.22 -3.63
C ILE A 101 -3.81 -0.67 -4.28
N LEU A 102 -4.40 -1.78 -3.84
CA LEU A 102 -5.68 -2.25 -4.36
C LEU A 102 -6.82 -1.26 -4.05
N GLY A 103 -6.86 -0.70 -2.84
CA GLY A 103 -7.82 0.34 -2.47
C GLY A 103 -7.65 1.64 -3.29
N CYS A 104 -6.42 1.96 -3.70
CA CYS A 104 -6.15 3.04 -4.66
C CYS A 104 -6.83 2.77 -6.00
N GLY A 105 -6.69 1.55 -6.53
CA GLY A 105 -7.37 1.14 -7.75
C GLY A 105 -8.89 1.29 -7.68
N GLU A 106 -9.51 0.88 -6.57
CA GLU A 106 -10.94 1.06 -6.33
C GLU A 106 -11.35 2.54 -6.33
N HIS A 107 -10.58 3.40 -5.67
CA HIS A 107 -10.88 4.83 -5.59
C HIS A 107 -10.88 5.53 -6.95
N PHE A 108 -9.90 5.21 -7.80
CA PHE A 108 -9.78 5.79 -9.13
C PHE A 108 -10.64 5.10 -10.21
N ASN A 109 -11.41 4.05 -9.85
CA ASN A 109 -12.09 3.16 -10.80
C ASN A 109 -11.13 2.52 -11.81
N GLU A 110 -9.89 2.27 -11.39
CA GLU A 110 -8.83 1.63 -12.15
C GLU A 110 -8.43 0.35 -11.41
N PRO A 111 -9.18 -0.76 -11.53
CA PRO A 111 -8.86 -1.98 -10.79
C PRO A 111 -7.41 -2.38 -11.05
N LEU A 112 -6.66 -2.68 -9.99
CA LEU A 112 -5.23 -3.02 -10.07
C LEU A 112 -4.99 -4.49 -9.71
N THR A 113 -3.97 -5.08 -10.32
CA THR A 113 -3.39 -6.36 -9.91
C THR A 113 -1.97 -6.12 -9.41
N VAL A 114 -1.52 -6.93 -8.46
CA VAL A 114 -0.19 -6.83 -7.86
C VAL A 114 0.48 -8.21 -7.89
N GLU A 115 1.64 -8.29 -8.53
CA GLU A 115 2.57 -9.41 -8.42
C GLU A 115 3.70 -9.02 -7.47
N ARG A 116 4.09 -9.93 -6.58
CA ARG A 116 5.08 -9.64 -5.53
C ARG A 116 6.27 -10.57 -5.58
N GLU A 117 7.44 -10.03 -5.27
CA GLU A 117 8.70 -10.76 -5.13
C GLU A 117 9.43 -10.24 -3.89
N ASP A 118 9.73 -11.13 -2.95
CA ASP A 118 10.54 -10.79 -1.76
C ASP A 118 12.01 -10.76 -2.14
N LEU A 119 12.61 -9.56 -2.15
CA LEU A 119 14.00 -9.36 -2.55
C LEU A 119 14.98 -9.60 -1.41
N SER A 120 14.55 -9.47 -0.15
CA SER A 120 15.40 -9.70 1.02
C SER A 120 15.25 -11.11 1.61
N GLY A 121 14.19 -11.82 1.25
CA GLY A 121 13.86 -13.16 1.76
C GLY A 121 13.27 -13.15 3.17
N ASP A 122 13.10 -11.96 3.77
CA ASP A 122 12.54 -11.75 5.11
C ASP A 122 11.44 -10.68 5.13
N GLY A 123 10.96 -10.26 3.95
CA GLY A 123 9.89 -9.29 3.76
C GLY A 123 10.23 -7.85 4.11
N VAL A 124 11.50 -7.53 4.40
CA VAL A 124 11.94 -6.14 4.61
C VAL A 124 11.90 -5.36 3.31
N THR A 125 12.34 -5.97 2.20
CA THR A 125 12.31 -5.34 0.88
C THR A 125 11.55 -6.22 -0.10
N VAL A 126 10.46 -5.68 -0.66
CA VAL A 126 9.56 -6.41 -1.56
C VAL A 126 9.36 -5.60 -2.82
N ARG A 127 9.54 -6.23 -3.98
CA ARG A 127 9.18 -5.67 -5.27
C ARG A 127 7.72 -5.99 -5.56
N LEU A 128 6.95 -4.96 -5.89
CA LEU A 128 5.54 -5.02 -6.25
C LEU A 128 5.41 -4.55 -7.70
N VAL A 129 4.96 -5.43 -8.59
CA VAL A 129 4.66 -5.09 -9.97
C VAL A 129 3.16 -4.90 -10.10
N ILE A 130 2.75 -3.68 -10.37
CA ILE A 130 1.36 -3.24 -10.33
C ILE A 130 0.89 -3.01 -11.76
N ARG A 131 -0.23 -3.63 -12.15
CA ARG A 131 -0.85 -3.46 -13.47
C ARG A 131 -2.31 -3.08 -13.33
N LYS A 132 -2.86 -2.38 -14.32
CA LYS A 132 -4.32 -2.22 -14.43
C LYS A 132 -4.91 -3.56 -14.85
N ALA A 133 -5.95 -4.01 -14.17
CA ALA A 133 -6.70 -5.18 -14.58
C ALA A 133 -7.38 -4.88 -15.92
N ASN A 134 -7.20 -5.75 -16.91
CA ASN A 134 -7.95 -5.63 -18.14
C ASN A 134 -9.44 -5.79 -17.83
N PRO A 135 -10.32 -4.92 -18.36
CA PRO A 135 -11.75 -5.23 -18.36
C PRO A 135 -11.93 -6.50 -19.19
N ASN A 136 -12.48 -7.55 -18.57
CA ASN A 136 -12.98 -8.74 -19.27
C ASN A 136 -14.08 -8.36 -20.27
#